data_AF-A0A6L6BYI3-F1
#
_entry.id   AF-A0A6L6BYI3-F1
#
_cell.length_a   1.000
_cell.length_b   1.000
_cell.length_c   1.000
_cell.angle_alpha   90.00
_cell.angle_beta   90.00
_cell.angle_gamma   90.00
#
_symmetry.space_group_name_H-M   'P 1'
#
loop_
_entity.id
_entity.type
_entity.pdbx_description
1 polymer ?
#
loop_
_entity_poly.entity_id
_entity_poly.type
_entity_poly.pdbx_seq_one_letter_code
_entity_poly.pdbx_strand_id
1 'polypeptide(L)'
;MAVKLYPEVADRRRERIARDVAVLLMLLFLIWMGRSVYQRIDSITVLATGVSSAGESVQTGFGAVAGAVESVPVIGDNLASALQSSGEATGGNVADLGAQGAESIHRAALLIGLLTFLIPAILLLGLTLPDRMRGIRQMSLAGQFLEGERSPERDRILAMRAVFNLDVDHLLEYSADPVGDLIAGRHDQLIEALFAEAGLATPTR
;
A
#
# COMPACT_ATOMS: atom_id res chain seq x y z
N MET A 1 -5.61 0.38 30.97
CA MET A 1 -5.29 -0.30 29.69
C MET A 1 -4.58 0.69 28.79
N ALA A 2 -3.25 0.64 28.72
CA ALA A 2 -2.49 1.44 27.76
C ALA A 2 -1.80 0.46 26.80
N VAL A 3 -2.25 0.45 25.54
CA VAL A 3 -1.56 -0.29 24.48
C VAL A 3 -0.27 0.48 24.19
N LYS A 4 0.88 -0.05 24.64
CA LYS A 4 2.20 0.54 24.32
C LYS A 4 2.55 0.23 22.87
N LEU A 5 2.57 1.26 22.02
CA LEU A 5 2.85 1.14 20.58
C LEU A 5 4.35 1.11 20.24
N TYR A 6 5.25 1.47 21.16
CA TYR A 6 6.69 1.59 20.89
C TYR A 6 7.56 1.02 22.03
N PRO A 7 8.73 0.41 21.71
CA PRO A 7 9.73 0.01 22.68
C PRO A 7 10.37 1.23 23.36
N GLU A 8 10.66 1.12 24.66
CA GLU A 8 11.26 2.19 25.49
C GLU A 8 12.78 2.30 25.31
N VAL A 9 13.40 1.28 24.70
CA VAL A 9 14.84 1.21 24.42
C VAL A 9 15.17 2.02 23.15
N ALA A 10 16.05 3.03 23.27
CA ALA A 10 16.26 4.06 22.25
C ALA A 10 16.77 3.54 20.89
N ASP A 11 17.64 2.53 20.87
CA ASP A 11 18.21 1.99 19.64
C ASP A 11 17.20 1.15 18.85
N ARG A 12 16.45 0.28 19.54
CA ARG A 12 15.32 -0.45 18.92
C ARG A 12 14.20 0.46 18.46
N ARG A 13 14.00 1.62 19.11
CA ARG A 13 13.01 2.62 18.68
C ARG A 13 13.42 3.29 17.35
N ARG A 14 14.71 3.61 17.16
CA ARG A 14 15.22 4.23 15.92
C ARG A 14 15.11 3.29 14.72
N GLU A 15 15.49 2.02 14.90
CA GLU A 15 15.39 1.02 13.84
C GLU A 15 13.93 0.77 13.41
N ARG A 16 13.00 0.72 14.38
CA ARG A 16 11.57 0.62 14.07
C ARG A 16 11.04 1.84 13.31
N ILE A 17 11.39 3.06 13.74
CA ILE A 17 11.00 4.28 13.04
C ILE A 17 11.57 4.28 11.62
N ALA A 18 12.83 3.89 11.44
CA ALA A 18 13.46 3.80 10.13
C ALA A 18 12.74 2.79 9.23
N ARG A 19 12.36 1.62 9.76
CA ARG A 19 11.59 0.60 9.03
C ARG A 19 10.20 1.11 8.64
N ASP A 20 9.49 1.77 9.54
CA ASP A 20 8.18 2.36 9.25
C ASP A 20 8.27 3.46 8.19
N VAL A 21 9.27 4.35 8.30
CA VAL A 21 9.55 5.39 7.30
C VAL A 21 9.89 4.77 5.96
N ALA A 22 10.72 3.71 5.93
CA ALA A 22 11.05 3.00 4.70
C ALA A 22 9.81 2.38 4.03
N VAL A 23 8.89 1.79 4.82
CA VAL A 23 7.61 1.26 4.31
C VAL A 23 6.74 2.39 3.75
N LEU A 24 6.63 3.52 4.47
CA LEU A 24 5.86 4.67 3.99
C LEU A 24 6.45 5.25 2.70
N LEU A 25 7.77 5.41 2.61
CA LEU A 25 8.45 5.86 1.41
C LEU A 25 8.25 4.89 0.24
N MET A 26 8.32 3.59 0.50
CA MET A 26 8.05 2.57 -0.51
C MET A 26 6.59 2.63 -1.00
N LEU A 27 5.61 2.81 -0.10
CA LEU A 27 4.21 2.99 -0.49
C LEU A 27 4.02 4.24 -1.34
N LEU A 28 4.62 5.37 -0.98
CA LEU A 28 4.58 6.60 -1.77
C LEU A 28 5.20 6.39 -3.17
N PHE A 29 6.32 5.66 -3.24
CA PHE A 29 6.93 5.28 -4.50
C PHE A 29 6.01 4.40 -5.35
N LEU A 30 5.33 3.42 -4.75
CA LEU A 30 4.37 2.56 -5.45
C LEU A 30 3.15 3.34 -5.97
N ILE A 31 2.63 4.30 -5.18
CA ILE A 31 1.56 5.21 -5.61
C ILE A 31 2.02 6.03 -6.82
N TRP A 32 3.22 6.59 -6.74
CA TRP A 32 3.81 7.36 -7.84
C TRP A 32 3.97 6.50 -9.10
N MET A 33 4.43 5.25 -8.95
CA MET A 33 4.58 4.30 -10.05
C MET A 33 3.23 3.96 -10.70
N GLY A 34 2.22 3.59 -9.91
CA GLY A 34 0.87 3.30 -10.42
C GLY A 34 0.25 4.49 -11.16
N ARG A 35 0.40 5.70 -10.62
CA ARG A 35 -0.05 6.94 -11.27
C ARG A 35 0.70 7.20 -12.58
N SER A 36 2.02 6.97 -12.62
CA SER A 36 2.81 7.16 -13.84
C SER A 36 2.37 6.20 -14.95
N VAL A 37 2.10 4.94 -14.61
CA VAL A 37 1.58 3.94 -15.55
C VAL A 37 0.20 4.34 -16.07
N TYR A 38 -0.73 4.72 -15.18
CA TYR A 38 -2.05 5.22 -15.57
C TYR A 38 -1.94 6.37 -16.58
N GLN A 39 -1.14 7.40 -16.29
CA GLN A 39 -0.99 8.57 -17.15
C GLN A 39 -0.43 8.22 -18.54
N ARG A 40 0.52 7.28 -18.62
CA ARG A 40 1.09 6.84 -19.90
C ARG A 40 0.05 6.12 -20.74
N ILE A 41 -0.76 5.24 -20.15
CA ILE A 41 -1.79 4.49 -20.89
C ILE A 41 -2.94 5.41 -21.28
N ASP A 42 -3.43 6.24 -20.36
CA ASP A 42 -4.52 7.19 -20.58
C ASP A 42 -4.17 8.25 -21.65
N SER A 43 -2.88 8.54 -21.85
CA SER A 43 -2.45 9.43 -22.95
C SER A 43 -2.80 8.91 -24.35
N ILE A 44 -3.01 7.59 -24.49
CA ILE A 44 -3.44 6.97 -25.75
C ILE A 44 -4.88 7.38 -26.10
N THR A 45 -5.71 7.73 -25.10
CA THR A 45 -7.09 8.22 -25.28
C THR A 45 -7.16 9.40 -26.25
N VAL A 46 -6.12 10.25 -26.28
CA VAL A 46 -6.02 11.39 -27.22
C VAL A 46 -6.07 10.95 -28.68
N LEU A 47 -5.50 9.78 -29.01
CA LEU A 47 -5.57 9.25 -30.37
C LEU A 47 -6.99 8.80 -30.71
N ALA A 48 -7.66 8.13 -29.77
CA ALA A 48 -9.03 7.65 -29.96
C ALA A 48 -10.05 8.79 -30.08
N THR A 49 -9.90 9.85 -29.27
CA THR A 49 -10.71 11.06 -29.42
C THR A 49 -10.42 11.79 -30.72
N GLY A 50 -9.17 11.80 -31.18
CA GLY A 50 -8.82 12.32 -32.50
C GLY A 50 -9.51 11.58 -33.65
N VAL A 51 -9.60 10.24 -33.57
CA VAL A 51 -10.37 9.43 -34.52
C VAL A 51 -11.86 9.75 -34.42
N SER A 52 -12.39 9.92 -33.21
CA SER A 52 -13.79 10.31 -32.97
C SER A 52 -14.14 11.60 -33.70
N SER A 53 -13.35 12.66 -33.46
CA SER A 53 -13.55 13.98 -34.05
C SER A 53 -13.38 13.98 -35.57
N ALA A 54 -12.49 13.13 -36.11
CA ALA A 54 -12.35 12.96 -37.55
C ALA A 54 -13.62 12.33 -38.17
N GLY A 55 -14.19 11.31 -37.52
CA GLY A 55 -15.46 10.70 -37.92
C GLY A 55 -16.62 11.70 -37.91
N GLU A 56 -16.75 12.48 -36.84
CA GLU A 56 -17.77 13.55 -36.71
C GLU A 56 -17.63 14.61 -37.81
N SER A 57 -16.39 14.98 -38.15
CA SER A 57 -16.12 15.95 -39.23
C SER A 57 -16.55 15.40 -40.59
N VAL A 58 -16.32 14.11 -40.86
CA VAL A 58 -16.78 13.44 -42.08
C VAL A 58 -18.31 13.39 -42.12
N GLN A 59 -18.97 12.96 -41.03
CA GLN A 59 -20.43 12.92 -40.95
C GLN A 59 -21.06 14.30 -41.15
N THR A 60 -20.48 15.33 -40.51
CA THR A 60 -20.91 16.73 -40.66
C THR A 60 -20.74 17.22 -42.09
N GLY A 61 -19.63 16.87 -42.75
CA GLY A 61 -19.40 17.17 -44.16
C GLY A 61 -20.46 16.56 -45.08
N PHE A 62 -20.79 15.28 -44.88
CA PHE A 62 -21.88 14.62 -45.62
C PHE A 62 -23.23 15.28 -45.38
N GLY A 63 -23.56 15.64 -44.13
CA GLY A 63 -24.79 16.36 -43.78
C GLY A 63 -24.87 17.75 -44.44
N ALA A 64 -23.75 18.47 -44.51
CA ALA A 64 -23.68 19.76 -45.18
C ALA A 64 -23.90 19.63 -46.70
N VAL A 65 -23.34 18.61 -47.34
CA VAL A 65 -23.60 18.33 -48.76
C VAL A 65 -25.04 17.88 -48.96
N ALA A 66 -25.58 16.99 -48.11
CA ALA A 66 -26.97 16.54 -48.16
C ALA A 66 -27.95 17.71 -48.17
N GLY A 67 -27.79 18.67 -47.25
CA GLY A 67 -28.62 19.88 -47.21
C GLY A 67 -28.48 20.79 -48.44
N ALA A 68 -27.31 20.80 -49.08
CA ALA A 68 -27.11 21.59 -50.31
C ALA A 68 -27.85 20.99 -51.53
N VAL A 69 -27.90 19.65 -51.64
CA VAL A 69 -28.57 18.96 -52.76
C VAL A 69 -30.06 18.71 -52.55
N GLU A 70 -30.59 18.94 -51.34
CA GLU A 70 -32.01 18.80 -51.01
C GLU A 70 -32.91 19.65 -51.93
N SER A 71 -32.43 20.83 -52.33
CA SER A 71 -33.17 21.77 -53.19
C SER A 71 -33.31 21.36 -54.67
N VAL A 72 -32.72 20.23 -55.10
CA VAL A 72 -32.79 19.77 -56.49
C VAL A 72 -34.17 19.16 -56.81
N PRO A 73 -34.90 19.66 -57.84
CA PRO A 73 -36.22 19.12 -58.19
C PRO A 73 -36.17 17.62 -58.54
N VAL A 74 -37.24 16.89 -58.21
CA VAL A 74 -37.47 15.46 -58.52
C VAL A 74 -36.61 14.47 -57.71
N ILE A 75 -35.34 14.77 -57.44
CA ILE A 75 -34.39 13.81 -56.82
C ILE A 75 -33.71 14.30 -55.52
N GLY A 76 -33.90 15.55 -55.12
CA GLY A 76 -33.20 16.18 -53.99
C GLY A 76 -33.33 15.40 -52.68
N ASP A 77 -34.55 15.08 -52.25
CA ASP A 77 -34.81 14.37 -50.99
C ASP A 77 -34.13 12.98 -50.92
N ASN A 78 -34.19 12.23 -52.01
CA ASN A 78 -33.57 10.90 -52.10
C ASN A 78 -32.05 10.99 -52.05
N LEU A 79 -31.47 11.99 -52.74
CA LEU A 79 -30.03 12.20 -52.77
C LEU A 79 -29.51 12.70 -51.41
N ALA A 80 -30.22 13.65 -50.80
CA ALA A 80 -29.93 14.14 -49.46
C ALA A 80 -29.96 12.99 -48.44
N SER A 81 -31.00 12.16 -48.46
CA SER A 81 -31.13 11.00 -47.58
C SER A 81 -30.02 9.96 -47.79
N ALA A 82 -29.63 9.69 -49.04
CA ALA A 82 -28.53 8.79 -49.37
C ALA A 82 -27.17 9.31 -48.87
N LEU A 83 -26.94 10.62 -48.95
CA LEU A 83 -25.73 11.26 -48.44
C LEU A 83 -25.69 11.30 -46.91
N GLN A 84 -26.82 11.65 -46.27
CA GLN A 84 -26.96 11.64 -44.82
C GLN A 84 -26.68 10.23 -44.25
N SER A 85 -27.35 9.22 -44.80
CA SER A 85 -27.14 7.81 -44.40
C SER A 85 -25.72 7.33 -44.68
N SER A 86 -25.09 7.75 -45.79
CA SER A 86 -23.69 7.45 -46.07
C SER A 86 -22.76 8.10 -45.04
N GLY A 87 -23.03 9.34 -44.62
CA GLY A 87 -22.29 10.04 -43.58
C GLY A 87 -22.39 9.37 -42.21
N GLU A 88 -23.59 8.92 -41.83
CA GLU A 88 -23.83 8.17 -40.59
C GLU A 88 -23.14 6.80 -40.62
N ALA A 89 -23.30 6.04 -41.70
CA ALA A 89 -22.72 4.71 -41.86
C ALA A 89 -21.19 4.71 -41.97
N THR A 90 -20.58 5.85 -42.34
CA THR A 90 -19.12 5.99 -42.44
C THR A 90 -18.57 6.82 -41.28
N GLY A 91 -18.69 8.15 -41.36
CA GLY A 91 -18.19 9.09 -40.36
C GLY A 91 -18.76 8.85 -38.97
N GLY A 92 -20.08 8.62 -38.87
CA GLY A 92 -20.74 8.34 -37.59
C GLY A 92 -20.21 7.06 -36.92
N ASN A 93 -20.11 5.96 -37.66
CA ASN A 93 -19.53 4.71 -37.14
C ASN A 93 -18.08 4.88 -36.67
N VAL A 94 -17.25 5.63 -37.41
CA VAL A 94 -15.87 5.92 -37.01
C VAL A 94 -15.82 6.79 -35.76
N ALA A 95 -16.73 7.76 -35.65
CA ALA A 95 -16.88 8.60 -34.47
C ALA A 95 -17.18 7.74 -33.23
N ASP A 96 -18.22 6.91 -33.32
CA ASP A 96 -18.67 6.04 -32.25
C ASP A 96 -17.59 5.04 -31.81
N LEU A 97 -16.85 4.46 -32.75
CA LEU A 97 -15.73 3.57 -32.45
C LEU A 97 -14.58 4.31 -31.75
N GLY A 98 -14.28 5.55 -32.17
CA GLY A 98 -13.30 6.41 -31.50
C GLY A 98 -13.68 6.69 -30.05
N ALA A 99 -14.93 7.08 -29.81
CA ALA A 99 -15.45 7.35 -28.47
C ALA A 99 -15.44 6.10 -27.57
N GLN A 100 -15.89 4.96 -28.09
CA GLN A 100 -15.86 3.68 -27.35
C GLN A 100 -14.44 3.21 -27.06
N GLY A 101 -13.51 3.43 -28.01
CA GLY A 101 -12.10 3.15 -27.85
C GLY A 101 -11.47 3.99 -26.74
N ALA A 102 -11.77 5.29 -26.72
CA ALA A 102 -11.31 6.23 -25.69
C ALA A 102 -11.74 5.78 -24.28
N GLU A 103 -13.02 5.44 -24.10
CA GLU A 103 -13.54 4.95 -22.83
C GLU A 103 -12.91 3.61 -22.41
N SER A 104 -12.69 2.71 -23.37
CA SER A 104 -12.06 1.40 -23.11
C SER A 104 -10.60 1.54 -22.68
N ILE A 105 -9.85 2.42 -23.34
CA ILE A 105 -8.45 2.75 -22.98
C ILE A 105 -8.40 3.36 -21.59
N HIS A 106 -9.29 4.31 -21.29
CA HIS A 106 -9.36 4.96 -19.98
C HIS A 106 -9.59 3.93 -18.84
N ARG A 107 -10.55 3.01 -19.04
CA ARG A 107 -10.80 1.92 -18.08
C ARG A 107 -9.61 0.98 -17.93
N ALA A 108 -8.97 0.62 -19.03
CA ALA A 108 -7.76 -0.21 -19.00
C ALA A 108 -6.62 0.49 -18.26
N ALA A 109 -6.42 1.79 -18.47
CA ALA A 109 -5.44 2.60 -17.77
C ALA A 109 -5.69 2.59 -16.25
N LEU A 110 -6.95 2.75 -15.83
CA LEU A 110 -7.33 2.68 -14.41
C LEU A 110 -7.02 1.30 -13.81
N LEU A 111 -7.43 0.22 -14.48
CA LEU A 111 -7.20 -1.14 -13.99
C LEU A 111 -5.69 -1.47 -13.90
N ILE A 112 -4.93 -1.18 -14.94
CA ILE A 112 -3.49 -1.49 -14.99
C ILE A 112 -2.74 -0.62 -13.97
N GLY A 113 -3.04 0.68 -13.89
CA GLY A 113 -2.47 1.59 -12.90
C GLY A 113 -2.76 1.13 -11.47
N LEU A 114 -4.01 0.71 -11.20
CA LEU A 114 -4.41 0.18 -9.91
C LEU A 114 -3.68 -1.12 -9.57
N LEU A 115 -3.63 -2.10 -10.48
CA LEU A 115 -2.95 -3.38 -10.24
C LEU A 115 -1.45 -3.19 -10.02
N THR A 116 -0.83 -2.26 -10.75
CA THR A 116 0.59 -1.89 -10.60
C THR A 116 0.89 -1.37 -9.20
N PHE A 117 -0.06 -0.68 -8.57
CA PHE A 117 0.06 -0.23 -7.17
C PHE A 117 -0.33 -1.33 -6.18
N LEU A 118 -1.50 -1.96 -6.38
CA LEU A 118 -2.17 -2.79 -5.37
C LEU A 118 -1.41 -4.08 -5.09
N ILE A 119 -0.91 -4.76 -6.13
CA ILE A 119 -0.20 -6.04 -5.99
C ILE A 119 1.06 -5.89 -5.13
N PRO A 120 2.03 -4.99 -5.46
CA PRO A 120 3.21 -4.82 -4.63
C PRO A 120 2.89 -4.20 -3.26
N ALA A 121 1.88 -3.33 -3.15
CA ALA A 121 1.48 -2.76 -1.87
C ALA A 121 0.94 -3.84 -0.91
N ILE A 122 0.09 -4.75 -1.41
CA ILE A 122 -0.40 -5.89 -0.61
C ILE A 122 0.74 -6.80 -0.19
N LEU A 123 1.69 -7.10 -1.08
CA LEU A 123 2.87 -7.91 -0.74
C LEU A 123 3.72 -7.24 0.34
N LEU A 124 4.04 -5.95 0.19
CA LEU A 124 4.82 -5.18 1.14
C LEU A 124 4.14 -5.15 2.52
N LEU A 125 2.83 -4.87 2.54
CA LEU A 125 2.04 -4.86 3.77
C LEU A 125 1.93 -6.26 4.36
N GLY A 126 1.66 -7.29 3.56
CA GLY A 126 1.56 -8.68 4.01
C GLY A 126 2.86 -9.23 4.62
N LEU A 127 4.02 -8.76 4.16
CA LEU A 127 5.33 -9.12 4.71
C LEU A 127 5.67 -8.32 5.99
N THR A 128 5.18 -7.08 6.13
CA THR A 128 5.55 -6.19 7.24
C THR A 128 4.57 -6.21 8.41
N LEU A 129 3.28 -6.44 8.16
CA LEU A 129 2.24 -6.52 9.21
C LEU A 129 2.42 -7.65 10.23
N PRO A 130 2.79 -8.91 9.88
CA PRO A 130 2.89 -9.98 10.87
C PRO A 130 3.97 -9.71 11.92
N ASP A 131 5.07 -9.05 11.55
CA ASP A 131 6.11 -8.62 12.49
C ASP A 131 5.57 -7.58 13.49
N ARG A 132 4.76 -6.62 13.02
CA ARG A 132 4.09 -5.65 13.89
C ARG A 132 3.12 -6.31 14.87
N MET A 133 2.32 -7.27 14.39
CA MET A 133 1.33 -7.96 15.25
C MET A 133 2.02 -8.83 16.32
N ARG A 134 3.13 -9.50 15.98
CA ARG A 134 3.92 -10.27 16.95
C ARG A 134 4.53 -9.38 18.03
N GLY A 135 5.12 -8.25 17.63
CA GLY A 135 5.74 -7.31 18.56
C GLY A 135 4.74 -6.70 19.55
N ILE A 136 3.54 -6.30 19.10
CA ILE A 136 2.50 -5.74 19.98
C ILE A 136 1.99 -6.79 20.97
N ARG A 137 1.78 -8.02 20.50
CA ARG A 137 1.21 -9.11 21.31
C ARG A 137 2.20 -9.63 22.36
N GLN A 138 3.49 -9.69 22.03
CA GLN A 138 4.54 -10.03 22.99
C GLN A 138 4.69 -8.96 24.09
N MET A 139 4.63 -7.68 23.73
CA MET A 139 4.74 -6.57 24.70
C MET A 139 3.54 -6.48 25.65
N SER A 140 2.31 -6.69 25.16
CA SER A 140 1.12 -6.67 26.02
C SER A 140 1.04 -7.84 27.00
N LEU A 141 1.54 -9.03 26.63
CA LEU A 141 1.57 -10.19 27.53
C LEU A 141 2.74 -10.13 28.52
N ALA A 142 3.90 -9.60 28.12
CA ALA A 142 5.04 -9.42 29.01
C ALA A 142 4.75 -8.36 30.10
N GLY A 143 4.12 -7.23 29.75
CA GLY A 143 3.75 -6.19 30.72
C GLY A 143 2.85 -6.71 31.85
N GLN A 144 1.83 -7.53 31.54
CA GLN A 144 0.94 -8.09 32.57
C GLN A 144 1.63 -9.07 33.52
N PHE A 145 2.60 -9.84 33.05
CA PHE A 145 3.35 -10.77 33.91
C PHE A 145 4.39 -10.05 34.77
N LEU A 146 5.00 -8.99 34.24
CA LEU A 146 6.13 -8.28 34.85
C LEU A 146 5.72 -7.15 35.82
N GLU A 147 4.52 -6.55 35.67
CA GLU A 147 4.03 -5.42 36.50
C GLU A 147 3.40 -5.83 37.85
N GLY A 148 3.55 -7.08 38.32
CA GLY A 148 3.03 -7.50 39.63
C GLY A 148 3.95 -7.10 40.81
N GLU A 149 3.39 -7.03 42.02
CA GLU A 149 4.12 -6.67 43.25
C GLU A 149 5.41 -7.49 43.42
N ARG A 150 6.55 -6.81 43.66
CA ARG A 150 7.85 -7.47 43.85
C ARG A 150 7.82 -8.33 45.12
N SER A 151 8.21 -9.58 44.97
CA SER A 151 8.45 -10.53 46.07
C SER A 151 9.78 -11.24 45.80
N PRO A 152 10.58 -11.58 46.83
CA PRO A 152 11.86 -12.29 46.64
C PRO A 152 11.72 -13.58 45.83
N GLU A 153 10.60 -14.28 45.98
CA GLU A 153 10.30 -15.51 45.23
C GLU A 153 9.95 -15.21 43.77
N ARG A 154 9.23 -14.11 43.52
CA ARG A 154 8.88 -13.65 42.17
C ARG A 154 10.11 -13.21 41.40
N ASP A 155 11.00 -12.45 42.04
CA ASP A 155 12.26 -12.00 41.45
C ASP A 155 13.15 -13.19 41.07
N ARG A 156 13.17 -14.24 41.90
CA ARG A 156 13.86 -15.50 41.59
C ARG A 156 13.24 -16.22 40.39
N ILE A 157 11.91 -16.28 40.28
CA ILE A 157 11.22 -16.90 39.14
C ILE A 157 11.50 -16.11 37.85
N LEU A 158 11.50 -14.78 37.92
CA LEU A 158 11.84 -13.92 36.78
C LEU A 158 13.30 -14.09 36.36
N ALA A 159 14.24 -14.16 37.31
CA ALA A 159 15.65 -14.42 37.04
C ALA A 159 15.89 -15.81 36.42
N MET A 160 15.20 -16.86 36.90
CA MET A 160 15.25 -18.18 36.27
C MET A 160 14.74 -18.13 34.84
N ARG A 161 13.59 -17.48 34.60
CA ARG A 161 13.05 -17.31 33.25
C ARG A 161 14.03 -16.57 32.34
N ALA A 162 14.71 -15.54 32.85
CA ALA A 162 15.74 -14.81 32.12
C ALA A 162 16.85 -15.76 31.65
N VAL A 163 17.45 -16.52 32.57
CA VAL A 163 18.56 -17.43 32.26
C VAL A 163 18.17 -18.56 31.31
N PHE A 164 16.93 -19.05 31.37
CA PHE A 164 16.50 -20.21 30.55
C PHE A 164 15.86 -19.86 29.21
N ASN A 165 15.35 -18.63 29.01
CA ASN A 165 14.66 -18.25 27.78
C ASN A 165 15.33 -17.12 26.99
N LEU A 166 16.29 -16.38 27.56
CA LEU A 166 17.02 -15.36 26.82
C LEU A 166 18.20 -15.98 26.08
N ASP A 167 18.53 -15.39 24.92
CA ASP A 167 19.73 -15.76 24.17
C ASP A 167 20.99 -15.39 24.97
N VAL A 168 22.02 -16.22 24.85
CA VAL A 168 23.27 -16.10 25.61
C VAL A 168 23.97 -14.77 25.35
N ASP A 169 23.99 -14.31 24.09
CA ASP A 169 24.59 -13.04 23.71
C ASP A 169 23.93 -11.86 24.43
N HIS A 170 22.59 -11.86 24.53
CA HIS A 170 21.83 -10.82 25.24
C HIS A 170 22.04 -10.90 26.75
N LEU A 171 22.14 -12.09 27.34
CA LEU A 171 22.44 -12.23 28.77
C LEU A 171 23.82 -11.69 29.14
N LEU A 172 24.82 -11.89 28.26
CA LEU A 172 26.19 -11.44 28.48
C LEU A 172 26.37 -9.92 28.37
N GLU A 173 25.45 -9.21 27.72
CA GLU A 173 25.42 -7.74 27.76
C GLU A 173 25.11 -7.19 29.15
N TYR A 174 24.39 -7.96 29.99
CA TYR A 174 23.92 -7.53 31.31
C TYR A 174 24.65 -8.21 32.47
N SER A 175 25.06 -9.48 32.33
CA SER A 175 25.77 -10.24 33.36
C SER A 175 26.91 -11.07 32.76
N ALA A 176 28.10 -10.96 33.33
CA ALA A 176 29.28 -11.72 32.89
C ALA A 176 29.22 -13.21 33.28
N ASP A 177 28.40 -13.58 34.27
CA ASP A 177 28.14 -14.97 34.67
C ASP A 177 26.66 -15.13 35.08
N PRO A 178 25.75 -15.31 34.10
CA PRO A 178 24.30 -15.32 34.34
C PRO A 178 23.85 -16.46 35.26
N VAL A 179 24.52 -17.63 35.17
CA VAL A 179 24.21 -18.80 35.98
C VAL A 179 24.76 -18.61 37.41
N GLY A 180 25.96 -18.06 37.54
CA GLY A 180 26.54 -17.71 38.84
C GLY A 180 25.73 -16.64 39.59
N ASP A 181 25.23 -15.63 38.89
CA ASP A 181 24.35 -14.60 39.46
C ASP A 181 23.02 -15.17 39.95
N LEU A 182 22.44 -16.11 39.21
CA LEU A 182 21.23 -16.82 39.62
C LEU A 182 21.45 -17.68 40.88
N ILE A 183 22.57 -18.39 40.96
CA ILE A 183 22.91 -19.23 42.11
C ILE A 183 23.22 -18.37 43.34
N ALA A 184 23.89 -17.22 43.14
CA ALA A 184 24.24 -16.29 44.20
C ALA A 184 23.08 -15.38 44.66
N GLY A 185 21.90 -15.51 44.04
CA GLY A 185 20.72 -14.69 44.37
C GLY A 185 20.77 -13.24 43.88
N ARG A 186 21.69 -12.92 42.95
CA ARG A 186 21.84 -11.58 42.35
C ARG A 186 20.90 -11.44 41.16
N HIS A 187 19.62 -11.25 41.43
CA HIS A 187 18.57 -11.26 40.40
C HIS A 187 18.41 -9.95 39.62
N ASP A 188 18.91 -8.83 40.13
CA ASP A 188 18.63 -7.49 39.57
C ASP A 188 19.02 -7.37 38.08
N GLN A 189 20.23 -7.81 37.72
CA GLN A 189 20.76 -7.73 36.34
C GLN A 189 20.03 -8.68 35.39
N LEU A 190 19.63 -9.87 35.88
CA LEU A 190 18.88 -10.86 35.11
C LEU A 190 17.46 -10.39 34.82
N ILE A 191 16.83 -9.73 35.80
CA ILE A 191 15.52 -9.11 35.63
C ILE A 191 15.62 -7.94 34.66
N GLU A 192 16.67 -7.14 34.74
CA GLU A 192 16.92 -6.04 33.80
C GLU A 192 17.05 -6.53 32.35
N ALA A 193 17.82 -7.59 32.12
CA ALA A 193 17.94 -8.23 30.81
C ALA A 193 16.57 -8.71 30.27
N LEU A 194 15.72 -9.27 31.15
CA LEU A 194 14.38 -9.75 30.80
C LEU A 194 13.41 -8.61 30.46
N PHE A 195 13.44 -7.51 31.21
CA PHE A 195 12.64 -6.32 30.91
C PHE A 195 13.13 -5.64 29.63
N ALA A 196 14.45 -5.56 29.44
CA ALA A 196 15.04 -5.03 28.23
C ALA A 196 14.62 -5.85 27.00
N GLU A 197 14.63 -7.19 27.07
CA GLU A 197 14.14 -8.05 25.98
C GLU A 197 12.68 -7.74 25.62
N ALA A 198 11.82 -7.60 26.63
CA ALA A 198 10.43 -7.19 26.45
C ALA A 198 10.25 -5.75 25.94
N GLY A 199 11.33 -4.95 25.89
CA GLY A 199 11.33 -3.55 25.46
C GLY A 199 10.72 -2.60 26.49
N LEU A 200 10.74 -3.00 27.77
CA LEU A 200 10.21 -2.26 28.92
C LEU A 200 11.37 -1.72 29.77
N ALA A 201 11.20 -0.54 30.36
CA ALA A 201 12.07 -0.06 31.41
C ALA A 201 11.88 -0.88 32.70
N THR A 202 12.98 -1.14 33.41
CA THR A 202 12.93 -1.72 34.75
C THR A 202 12.24 -0.74 35.72
N PRO A 203 11.26 -1.19 36.51
CA PRO A 203 10.65 -0.33 37.52
C PRO A 203 11.69 0.04 38.56
N THR A 204 11.90 1.34 38.76
CA THR A 204 12.77 1.91 39.80
C THR A 204 12.32 1.44 41.19
N ARG A 205 13.29 1.08 42.03
CA ARG A 205 13.10 0.65 43.44
C ARG A 205 12.26 1.61 44.27
#